data_AF-A0A3S5CFS1-F1
#
_entry.id   AF-A0A3S5CFS1-F1
#
_cell.length_a   1.000
_cell.length_b   1.000
_cell.length_c   1.000
_cell.angle_alpha   90.00
_cell.angle_beta   90.00
_cell.angle_gamma   90.00
#
_symmetry.space_group_name_H-M   'P 1'
#
loop_
_entity.id
_entity.type
_entity.pdbx_description
1 polymer ?
#
loop_
_entity_poly.entity_id
_entity_poly.type
_entity_poly.pdbx_seq_one_letter_code
_entity_poly.pdbx_strand_id
1 'polypeptide(L)' 'MVGDRELVQSDRVEMTYLEDTGVARLVIRKASQPDSGQYTCMATGMVVEPTTGRRLSRTITSTAAVMIEGSVLI' A
#
# COMPACT_ATOMS: atom_id res chain seq x y z
N MET A 1 10.84 -15.47 -5.53
CA MET A 1 10.08 -14.23 -5.24
C MET A 1 10.59 -13.16 -6.18
N VAL A 2 9.96 -13.01 -7.34
CA VAL A 2 10.26 -11.97 -8.33
C VAL A 2 8.93 -11.22 -8.49
N GLY A 3 8.80 -10.04 -7.88
CA GLY A 3 7.52 -9.31 -7.91
C GLY A 3 7.36 -8.18 -6.88
N ASP A 4 8.12 -8.18 -5.79
CA ASP A 4 7.98 -7.15 -4.75
C ASP A 4 8.71 -5.86 -5.13
N ARG A 5 8.08 -5.06 -5.97
CA ARG A 5 8.54 -3.70 -6.28
C ARG A 5 7.81 -2.72 -5.39
N GLU A 6 8.54 -2.06 -4.51
CA GLU A 6 8.02 -0.91 -3.77
C GLU A 6 7.59 0.18 -4.76
N LEU A 7 6.35 0.65 -4.59
CA LEU A 7 5.84 1.77 -5.38
C LEU A 7 6.51 3.06 -4.92
N VAL A 8 6.76 3.96 -5.84
CA VAL A 8 7.42 5.25 -5.56
C VAL A 8 6.47 6.37 -5.96
N GLN A 9 6.38 7.39 -5.11
CA GLN A 9 5.53 8.56 -5.37
C GLN A 9 5.97 9.25 -6.67
N SER A 10 4.99 9.60 -7.52
CA SER A 10 5.20 10.21 -8.83
C SER A 10 3.91 10.91 -9.30
N ASP A 11 3.94 11.54 -10.47
CA ASP A 11 2.75 12.15 -11.08
C ASP A 11 1.63 11.12 -11.35
N ARG A 12 1.97 9.84 -11.53
CA ARG A 12 1.01 8.75 -11.74
C ARG A 12 0.60 8.10 -10.42
N VAL A 13 1.51 7.99 -9.45
CA VAL A 13 1.31 7.22 -8.21
C VAL A 13 1.38 8.14 -7.01
N GLU A 14 0.27 8.28 -6.30
CA GLU A 14 0.19 9.06 -5.07
C GLU A 14 -0.03 8.11 -3.88
N MET A 15 0.81 8.26 -2.86
CA MET A 15 0.70 7.53 -1.59
C MET A 15 0.59 8.55 -0.46
N THR A 16 -0.43 8.41 0.38
CA THR A 16 -0.71 9.34 1.48
C THR A 16 -1.11 8.58 2.73
N TYR A 17 -0.77 9.11 3.89
CA TYR A 17 -1.26 8.65 5.18
C TYR A 17 -2.02 9.80 5.85
N LEU A 18 -3.30 9.59 6.09
CA LEU A 18 -4.19 10.54 6.77
C LEU A 18 -4.06 10.28 8.27
N GLU A 19 -3.27 11.11 8.96
CA GLU A 19 -2.93 10.92 10.38
C GLU A 19 -4.15 11.00 11.31
N ASP A 20 -5.13 11.84 10.96
CA ASP A 20 -6.36 12.06 11.71
C ASP A 20 -7.26 10.83 11.74
N THR A 21 -7.31 10.06 10.64
CA THR A 21 -8.13 8.84 10.53
C THR A 21 -7.32 7.54 10.60
N GLY A 22 -5.99 7.62 10.55
CA GLY A 22 -5.11 6.45 10.45
C GLY A 22 -5.20 5.71 9.11
N VAL A 23 -5.66 6.38 8.04
CA VAL A 23 -5.90 5.74 6.74
C VAL A 23 -4.71 5.92 5.82
N ALA A 24 -4.09 4.81 5.39
CA ALA A 24 -3.13 4.80 4.30
C ALA A 24 -3.86 4.63 2.95
N ARG A 25 -3.58 5.52 1.99
CA ARG A 25 -4.23 5.56 0.68
C ARG A 25 -3.21 5.54 -0.45
N LEU A 26 -3.43 4.64 -1.41
CA LEU A 26 -2.72 4.57 -2.69
C LEU A 26 -3.66 4.97 -3.82
N VAL A 27 -3.22 5.86 -4.71
CA VAL A 27 -3.95 6.28 -5.91
C VAL A 27 -3.04 6.12 -7.13
N ILE A 28 -3.50 5.34 -8.12
CA ILE A 28 -2.85 5.21 -9.43
C ILE A 28 -3.70 5.96 -10.46
N ARG A 29 -3.18 7.08 -10.98
CA ARG A 29 -3.87 7.92 -11.96
C ARG A 29 -3.80 7.29 -13.35
N LYS A 30 -4.89 7.35 -14.11
CA LYS A 30 -5.00 6.73 -15.44
C LYS A 30 -4.62 5.24 -15.40
N ALA A 31 -5.17 4.52 -14.44
CA ALA A 31 -4.96 3.09 -14.28
C ALA A 31 -5.42 2.31 -15.52
N SER A 32 -4.74 1.22 -15.80
CA SER A 32 -4.84 0.41 -17.02
C SER A 32 -4.61 -1.06 -16.70
N GLN A 33 -4.91 -1.96 -17.65
CA GLN A 33 -4.75 -3.41 -17.43
C GLN A 33 -3.37 -3.81 -16.85
N PRO A 34 -2.22 -3.24 -17.29
CA PRO A 34 -0.91 -3.55 -16.71
C PRO A 34 -0.73 -3.18 -15.23
N ASP A 35 -1.57 -2.31 -14.66
CA ASP A 35 -1.53 -2.01 -13.23
C ASP A 35 -2.33 -3.04 -12.41
N SER A 36 -2.95 -4.04 -13.04
CA SER A 36 -3.57 -5.16 -12.32
C SER A 36 -2.51 -5.98 -11.60
N GLY A 37 -2.84 -6.48 -10.41
CA GLY A 37 -1.91 -7.26 -9.61
C GLY A 37 -2.24 -7.28 -8.14
N GLN A 38 -1.32 -7.80 -7.34
CA GLN A 38 -1.40 -7.73 -5.89
C GLN A 38 -0.70 -6.49 -5.37
N TYR A 39 -1.39 -5.76 -4.50
CA TYR A 39 -0.88 -4.60 -3.80
C TYR A 39 -0.84 -4.89 -2.31
N THR A 40 0.30 -4.61 -1.68
CA THR A 40 0.49 -4.76 -0.23
C THR A 40 0.75 -3.39 0.39
N CYS A 41 -0.06 -3.00 1.36
CA CYS A 41 0.22 -1.88 2.25
C CYS A 41 1.02 -2.41 3.44
N MET A 42 2.16 -1.79 3.73
CA MET A 42 2.99 -2.09 4.90
C MET A 42 3.03 -0.85 5.80
N ALA A 43 2.54 -0.97 7.03
CA ALA A 43 2.61 0.10 8.03
C ALA A 43 3.54 -0.32 9.17
N THR A 44 4.57 0.48 9.41
CA THR A 44 5.55 0.23 10.48
C THR A 44 5.40 1.30 11.56
N GLY A 45 5.26 0.86 12.81
CA GLY A 45 5.10 1.74 13.96
C GLY A 45 5.88 1.26 15.18
N MET A 46 6.08 2.16 16.13
CA MET A 46 6.67 1.83 17.42
C MET A 46 5.57 1.46 18.41
N VAL A 47 5.71 0.30 19.06
CA VAL A 47 4.81 -0.16 20.12
C VAL A 47 5.60 -0.39 21.39
N VAL A 48 5.00 -0.07 22.52
CA VAL A 48 5.58 -0.35 23.84
C VAL A 48 5.13 -1.75 24.25
N GLU A 49 6.08 -2.66 24.46
CA GLU A 49 5.79 -3.98 24.99
C GLU A 49 5.23 -3.85 26.42
N PRO A 50 4.00 -4.32 26.71
CA PRO A 50 3.34 -4.06 27.99
C PRO A 50 4.12 -4.56 29.21
N THR A 51 4.86 -5.66 29.06
CA THR A 51 5.56 -6.31 30.18
C THR A 51 6.91 -5.67 30.48
N THR A 52 7.69 -5.32 29.44
CA THR A 52 9.07 -4.85 29.60
C THR A 52 9.21 -3.33 29.47
N GLY A 53 8.19 -2.65 28.96
CA GLY A 53 8.25 -1.22 28.60
C GLY A 53 9.14 -0.94 27.39
N ARG A 54 9.69 -1.97 26.73
CA ARG A 54 10.60 -1.79 25.60
C ARG A 54 9.84 -1.31 24.37
N ARG A 55 10.39 -0.31 23.68
CA ARG A 55 9.89 0.15 22.38
C ARG A 55 10.34 -0.81 21.30
N LEU A 56 9.39 -1.41 20.60
CA LEU A 56 9.61 -2.34 19.50
C LEU A 56 9.06 -1.77 18.21
N SER A 57 9.84 -1.88 17.14
CA SER A 57 9.31 -1.66 15.79
C SER A 57 8.46 -2.88 15.40
N ARG A 58 7.23 -2.65 14.98
CA ARG A 58 6.33 -3.67 14.44
C ARG A 58 5.78 -3.21 13.11
N THR A 59 5.60 -4.17 12.21
CA THR A 59 5.01 -3.95 10.90
C THR A 59 3.74 -4.77 10.79
N ILE A 60 2.68 -4.14 10.31
CA ILE A 60 1.45 -4.81 9.87
C ILE A 60 1.37 -4.73 8.35
N THR A 61 0.79 -5.75 7.74
CA THR A 61 0.62 -5.83 6.29
C THR A 61 -0.83 -6.13 5.94
N SER A 62 -1.30 -5.50 4.87
CA SER A 62 -2.62 -5.77 4.28
C SER A 62 -2.46 -5.88 2.78
N THR A 63 -2.93 -6.98 2.19
CA THR A 63 -2.77 -7.28 0.76
C THR A 63 -4.13 -7.37 0.08
N ALA A 64 -4.25 -6.80 -1.12
CA ALA A 64 -5.43 -6.88 -1.95
C ALA A 64 -5.06 -7.21 -3.40
N ALA A 65 -5.87 -8.06 -4.05
CA ALA A 65 -5.78 -8.30 -5.48
C ALA A 65 -6.69 -7.31 -6.22
N VAL A 66 -6.12 -6.61 -7.21
CA VAL A 66 -6.79 -5.61 -8.02
C VAL A 66 -6.78 -6.07 -9.48
N MET A 67 -7.95 -6.10 -10.10
CA MET A 67 -8.15 -6.42 -11.50
C MET A 67 -8.73 -5.18 -12.20
N ILE A 68 -8.05 -4.67 -13.22
CA ILE A 68 -8.51 -3.55 -14.03
C ILE A 68 -8.94 -4.10 -15.38
N GLU A 69 -10.23 -4.04 -15.66
CA GLU A 69 -10.77 -4.41 -16.96
C GLU A 69 -10.50 -3.30 -17.99
N GLY A 70 -10.26 -3.70 -19.23
CA GLY A 70 -10.09 -2.75 -20.33
C GLY A 70 -11.36 -2.67 -21.15
N SER A 71 -11.82 -1.46 -21.45
CA SER A 71 -12.88 -1.25 -22.43
C SER A 71 -12.28 -1.43 -23.82
N VAL A 72 -12.59 -2.54 -24.50
CA VAL A 72 -12.42 -2.61 -25.96
C VAL A 72 -13.57 -1.79 -26.55
N LEU A 73 -13.27 -0.62 -27.08
CA LEU A 73 -14.21 0.08 -27.96
C LEU A 73 -14.26 -0.73 -29.26
N ILE A 74 -15.33 -1.51 -29.44
CA ILE A 74 -15.66 -2.19 -30.70
C ILE A 74 -16.57 -1.27 -31.51
#